data_AF-A0A932R3T4-F1
#
_entry.id   AF-A0A932R3T4-F1
#
_cell.length_a   1.000
_cell.length_b   1.000
_cell.length_c   1.000
_cell.angle_alpha   90.00
_cell.angle_beta   90.00
_cell.angle_gamma   90.00
#
_symmetry.space_group_name_H-M   'P 1'
#
loop_
_entity.id
_entity.type
_entity.pdbx_description
1 polymer ?
#
loop_
_entity_poly.entity_id
_entity_poly.type
_entity_poly.pdbx_seq_one_letter_code
_entity_poly.pdbx_strand_id
1 'polypeptide(L)'
;MFFKYGSTVFGLEITLRSEEKLIFDLRDSQKVLIALWRPSESEIRLGHSKDVVLAEVSSQCTISPENGAIFACLKDRKVPEKVLDKNAWHEYLDSSGRVKEDNALPLELMPLSFQEISGQVLEDLTDAIRRTVYILRWRSSASCVHNPISTREFLWSDDGNRWYYMPRKLSLDVTVSHQPSISERLHKDIVDLLKAGFDEPIGRVLFREAWSQRYQNPRSSLVIGMSAAESGVKQCISQLAPSTKWLIENLPSPPISLILRKYLPDLETRLKIKGRVFVPKYIIDLVEEGTKLRNKVAHLGAKPPHFEKLKEILLSINDLLWLLDYYCGFEWTMDQISQKTRQEIDHS
;
A
#
# COMPACT_ATOMS: atom_id res chain seq x y z
N MET A 1 0.19 -23.95 19.36
CA MET A 1 -0.02 -23.94 17.90
C MET A 1 1.26 -23.48 17.24
N PHE A 2 1.66 -24.10 16.13
CA PHE A 2 2.81 -23.69 15.32
C PHE A 2 2.32 -22.86 14.13
N PHE A 3 3.08 -21.81 13.82
CA PHE A 3 2.83 -20.94 12.68
C PHE A 3 4.10 -20.80 11.86
N LYS A 4 3.92 -20.62 10.56
CA LYS A 4 5.02 -20.47 9.61
C LYS A 4 4.64 -19.45 8.55
N TYR A 5 5.58 -18.58 8.23
CA TYR A 5 5.45 -17.61 7.16
C TYR A 5 6.68 -17.69 6.24
N GLY A 6 6.43 -17.98 4.97
CA GLY A 6 7.46 -18.09 3.94
C GLY A 6 7.50 -16.83 3.08
N SER A 7 8.70 -16.43 2.67
CA SER A 7 8.94 -15.27 1.83
C SER A 7 10.07 -15.51 0.82
N THR A 8 10.01 -14.78 -0.28
CA THR A 8 11.11 -14.63 -1.24
C THR A 8 11.80 -13.30 -0.99
N VAL A 9 13.13 -13.30 -0.89
CA VAL A 9 13.97 -12.12 -0.71
C VAL A 9 14.73 -11.84 -2.00
N PHE A 10 14.37 -10.76 -2.69
CA PHE A 10 14.91 -10.38 -3.99
C PHE A 10 16.17 -9.53 -3.88
N GLY A 11 17.15 -9.82 -4.73
CA GLY A 11 18.35 -9.01 -4.88
C GLY A 11 19.21 -8.93 -3.63
N LEU A 12 19.08 -9.86 -2.68
CA LEU A 12 19.98 -9.92 -1.53
C LEU A 12 21.25 -10.68 -1.94
N GLU A 13 22.29 -9.92 -2.31
CA GLU A 13 23.60 -10.48 -2.67
C GLU A 13 24.38 -10.90 -1.42
N ILE A 14 24.03 -12.05 -0.88
CA ILE A 14 24.80 -12.73 0.17
C ILE A 14 25.36 -14.05 -0.36
N THR A 15 26.62 -14.32 -0.02
CA THR A 15 27.25 -15.63 -0.23
C THR A 15 26.88 -16.50 0.96
N LEU A 16 25.88 -17.36 0.78
CA LEU A 16 25.64 -18.50 1.68
C LEU A 16 26.53 -19.65 1.19
N ARG A 17 27.20 -20.36 2.11
CA ARG A 17 27.87 -21.63 1.76
C ARG A 17 26.78 -22.58 1.27
N SER A 18 26.99 -23.22 0.12
CA SER A 18 25.94 -23.99 -0.56
C SER A 18 25.35 -25.07 0.34
N GLU A 19 24.02 -25.17 0.36
CA GLU A 19 23.17 -26.09 1.14
C GLU A 19 22.93 -25.75 2.62
N GLU A 20 23.64 -24.81 3.22
CA GLU A 20 23.41 -24.45 4.63
C GLU A 20 22.27 -23.43 4.79
N LYS A 21 21.28 -23.76 5.63
CA LYS A 21 20.29 -22.80 6.12
C LYS A 21 20.96 -21.91 7.17
N LEU A 22 20.91 -20.60 6.98
CA LEU A 22 21.30 -19.64 8.00
C LEU A 22 20.14 -19.47 8.99
N ILE A 23 20.33 -19.91 10.23
CA ILE A 23 19.30 -19.94 11.26
C ILE A 23 19.54 -18.84 12.30
N PHE A 24 18.49 -18.08 12.60
CA PHE A 24 18.46 -17.12 13.69
C PHE A 24 17.39 -17.54 14.72
N ASP A 25 17.78 -17.67 15.99
CA ASP A 25 16.87 -17.88 17.12
C ASP A 25 16.67 -16.53 17.83
N LEU A 26 15.47 -15.96 17.71
CA LEU A 26 15.09 -14.71 18.37
C LEU A 26 14.24 -15.06 19.61
N ARG A 27 14.64 -14.60 20.81
CA ARG A 27 13.96 -14.87 22.10
C ARG A 27 13.58 -13.58 22.85
N ASP A 28 12.47 -13.52 23.60
CA ASP A 28 12.33 -14.18 24.93
C ASP A 28 10.97 -14.80 25.36
N SER A 29 9.86 -14.76 24.60
CA SER A 29 8.58 -15.33 25.08
C SER A 29 7.82 -16.24 24.11
N GLN A 30 8.10 -16.15 22.81
CA GLN A 30 7.62 -17.06 21.77
C GLN A 30 8.84 -17.47 20.96
N LYS A 31 9.15 -18.77 20.86
CA LYS A 31 10.33 -19.26 20.13
C LYS A 31 10.17 -18.88 18.65
N VAL A 32 10.84 -17.82 18.19
CA VAL A 32 10.81 -17.40 16.79
C VAL A 32 12.10 -17.87 16.12
N LEU A 33 11.96 -18.77 15.15
CA LEU A 33 13.08 -19.28 14.36
C LEU A 33 12.97 -18.74 12.94
N ILE A 34 14.06 -18.15 12.44
CA ILE A 34 14.16 -17.65 11.07
C ILE A 34 15.23 -18.43 10.33
N ALA A 35 14.91 -18.99 9.18
CA ALA A 35 15.83 -19.65 8.29
C ALA A 35 15.94 -18.89 6.96
N LEU A 36 17.16 -18.65 6.48
CA LEU A 36 17.46 -18.11 5.15
C LEU A 36 18.27 -19.14 4.34
N TRP A 37 17.92 -19.38 3.07
CA TRP A 37 18.66 -20.30 2.20
C TRP A 37 18.55 -19.93 0.72
N ARG A 38 19.44 -20.47 -0.10
CA ARG A 38 19.31 -20.44 -1.57
C ARG A 38 18.38 -21.56 -2.02
N PRO A 39 17.50 -21.33 -3.02
CA PRO A 39 16.68 -22.40 -3.57
C PRO A 39 17.48 -23.64 -3.96
N SER A 40 17.03 -24.80 -3.51
CA SER A 40 17.51 -26.11 -3.97
C SER A 40 17.08 -26.39 -5.41
N GLU A 41 17.66 -27.41 -6.06
CA GLU A 41 17.26 -27.78 -7.42
C GLU A 41 15.76 -28.12 -7.55
N SER A 42 15.17 -28.77 -6.53
CA SER A 42 13.75 -29.08 -6.52
C SER A 42 12.90 -27.82 -6.44
N GLU A 43 13.30 -26.84 -5.62
CA GLU A 43 12.63 -25.53 -5.53
C GLU A 43 12.77 -24.73 -6.83
N ILE A 44 13.92 -24.81 -7.50
CA ILE A 44 14.11 -24.19 -8.83
C ILE A 44 13.18 -24.84 -9.87
N ARG A 45 13.03 -26.17 -9.85
CA ARG A 45 12.07 -26.89 -10.71
C ARG A 45 10.62 -26.50 -10.43
N LEU A 46 10.29 -26.05 -9.22
CA LEU A 46 8.98 -25.51 -8.86
C LEU A 46 8.80 -24.03 -9.27
N GLY A 47 9.79 -23.42 -9.92
CA GLY A 47 9.71 -22.07 -10.48
C GLY A 47 10.43 -20.98 -9.68
N HIS A 48 11.15 -21.31 -8.61
CA HIS A 48 11.96 -20.32 -7.89
C HIS A 48 13.20 -19.93 -8.70
N SER A 49 13.48 -18.62 -8.80
CA SER A 49 14.71 -18.14 -9.42
C SER A 49 15.93 -18.45 -8.54
N LYS A 50 17.02 -18.95 -9.14
CA LYS A 50 18.29 -19.23 -8.45
C LYS A 50 18.92 -18.00 -7.78
N ASP A 51 18.54 -16.80 -8.23
CA ASP A 51 19.14 -15.54 -7.80
C ASP A 51 18.44 -14.92 -6.57
N VAL A 52 17.43 -15.60 -6.02
CA VAL A 52 16.72 -15.16 -4.80
C VAL A 52 17.25 -15.87 -3.55
N VAL A 53 16.94 -15.30 -2.40
CA VAL A 53 17.08 -15.98 -1.10
C VAL A 53 15.67 -16.33 -0.62
N LEU A 54 15.46 -17.57 -0.20
CA LEU A 54 14.24 -18.00 0.46
C LEU A 54 14.36 -17.76 1.95
N ALA A 55 13.26 -17.36 2.55
CA ALA A 55 13.20 -17.02 3.95
C ALA A 55 11.95 -17.62 4.58
N GLU A 56 12.11 -18.27 5.73
CA GLU A 56 11.01 -18.83 6.50
C GLU A 56 11.16 -18.37 7.93
N VAL A 57 10.06 -17.93 8.52
CA VAL A 57 9.96 -17.66 9.94
C VAL A 57 8.88 -18.55 10.54
N SER A 58 9.16 -19.13 11.69
CA SER A 58 8.22 -19.96 12.43
C SER A 58 8.13 -19.52 13.88
N SER A 59 6.94 -19.65 14.46
CA SER A 59 6.71 -19.38 15.88
C SER A 59 5.77 -20.40 16.50
N GLN A 60 5.84 -20.50 17.82
CA GLN A 60 4.88 -21.27 18.62
C GLN A 60 4.11 -20.31 19.53
N CYS A 61 2.78 -20.30 19.40
CA CYS A 61 1.91 -19.45 20.20
C CYS A 61 0.84 -20.28 20.93
N THR A 62 0.46 -19.80 22.11
CA THR A 62 -0.71 -20.29 22.85
C THR A 62 -1.96 -19.67 22.26
N ILE A 63 -2.97 -20.49 21.98
CA ILE A 63 -4.23 -20.06 21.36
C ILE A 63 -5.35 -20.27 22.37
N SER A 64 -6.32 -19.36 22.40
CA SER A 64 -7.49 -19.50 23.27
C SER A 64 -8.30 -20.76 22.91
N PRO A 65 -9.05 -21.35 23.86
CA PRO A 65 -9.88 -22.52 23.56
C PRO A 65 -10.87 -22.28 22.41
N GLU A 66 -11.43 -21.07 22.31
CA GLU A 66 -12.34 -20.68 21.22
C GLU A 66 -11.64 -20.74 19.85
N ASN A 67 -10.46 -20.12 19.72
CA ASN A 67 -9.71 -20.14 18.47
C ASN A 67 -9.16 -21.55 18.16
N GLY A 68 -8.82 -22.33 19.20
CA GLY A 68 -8.41 -23.73 19.06
C GLY A 68 -9.51 -24.61 18.45
N ALA A 69 -10.77 -24.38 18.82
CA ALA A 69 -11.91 -25.09 18.20
C ALA A 69 -12.05 -24.75 16.72
N ILE A 70 -11.80 -23.50 16.32
CA ILE A 70 -11.82 -23.08 14.92
C ILE A 70 -10.72 -23.80 14.13
N PHE A 71 -9.49 -23.82 14.65
CA PHE A 71 -8.40 -24.59 14.02
C PHE A 71 -8.74 -26.08 13.88
N ALA A 72 -9.35 -26.69 14.90
CA ALA A 72 -9.81 -28.07 14.82
C ALA A 72 -10.86 -28.29 13.71
N CYS A 73 -11.84 -27.38 13.57
CA CYS A 73 -12.80 -27.43 12.46
C CYS A 73 -12.10 -27.34 11.10
N LEU A 74 -11.17 -26.40 10.94
CA LEU A 74 -10.43 -26.21 9.68
C LEU A 74 -9.55 -27.42 9.36
N LYS A 75 -8.92 -28.05 10.37
CA LYS A 75 -8.16 -29.31 10.23
C LYS A 75 -9.01 -30.41 9.60
N ASP A 76 -10.27 -30.51 10.05
CA ASP A 76 -11.26 -31.49 9.61
C ASP A 76 -12.01 -31.06 8.33
N ARG A 77 -11.64 -29.92 7.73
CA ARG A 77 -12.33 -29.31 6.57
C ARG A 77 -13.81 -29.00 6.84
N LYS A 78 -14.16 -28.67 8.09
CA LYS A 78 -15.51 -28.30 8.53
C LYS A 78 -15.65 -26.78 8.66
N VAL A 79 -16.86 -26.28 8.43
CA VAL A 79 -17.21 -24.88 8.68
C VAL A 79 -17.32 -24.65 10.20
N PRO A 80 -16.65 -23.65 10.77
CA PRO A 80 -16.82 -23.29 12.18
C PRO A 80 -18.28 -22.88 12.47
N GLU A 81 -18.80 -23.17 13.66
CA GLU A 81 -20.21 -22.86 13.98
C GLU A 81 -20.51 -21.35 14.00
N LYS A 82 -19.54 -20.55 14.44
CA LYS A 82 -19.66 -19.10 14.67
C LYS A 82 -19.21 -18.23 13.48
N VAL A 83 -19.47 -18.63 12.24
CA VAL A 83 -19.10 -17.82 11.08
C VAL A 83 -19.97 -16.57 10.93
N LEU A 84 -19.39 -15.49 10.40
CA LEU A 84 -20.06 -14.20 10.27
C LEU A 84 -21.18 -14.22 9.21
N ASP A 85 -20.97 -14.96 8.11
CA ASP A 85 -21.94 -15.14 7.04
C ASP A 85 -21.86 -16.58 6.54
N LYS A 86 -22.91 -17.39 6.79
CA LYS A 86 -22.97 -18.80 6.35
C LYS A 86 -23.18 -18.95 4.84
N ASN A 87 -23.86 -17.99 4.20
CA ASN A 87 -24.21 -18.09 2.78
C ASN A 87 -22.97 -17.88 1.90
N ALA A 88 -22.04 -17.03 2.33
CA ALA A 88 -20.78 -16.79 1.65
C ALA A 88 -19.83 -18.01 1.60
N TRP A 89 -20.08 -19.07 2.39
CA TRP A 89 -19.24 -20.26 2.38
C TRP A 89 -19.48 -21.19 1.20
N HIS A 90 -20.65 -21.12 0.54
CA HIS A 90 -21.03 -22.06 -0.53
C HIS A 90 -19.97 -22.17 -1.64
N GLU A 91 -19.29 -21.08 -1.98
CA GLU A 91 -18.24 -21.06 -3.00
C GLU A 91 -16.96 -21.83 -2.60
N TYR A 92 -16.75 -22.02 -1.30
CA TYR A 92 -15.55 -22.64 -0.71
C TYR A 92 -15.78 -24.09 -0.28
N LEU A 93 -17.01 -24.61 -0.41
CA LEU A 93 -17.36 -25.99 -0.07
C LEU A 93 -17.39 -26.90 -1.29
N ASP A 94 -16.95 -28.14 -1.11
CA ASP A 94 -17.13 -29.22 -2.07
C ASP A 94 -18.57 -29.77 -2.03
N SER A 95 -18.87 -30.73 -2.92
CA SER A 95 -20.19 -31.35 -3.02
C SER A 95 -20.62 -32.11 -1.75
N SER A 96 -19.69 -32.39 -0.83
CA SER A 96 -19.97 -33.00 0.47
C SER A 96 -20.15 -32.00 1.61
N GLY A 97 -20.11 -30.69 1.31
CA GLY A 97 -20.22 -29.62 2.29
C GLY A 97 -18.93 -29.39 3.10
N ARG A 98 -17.79 -29.92 2.63
CA ARG A 98 -16.48 -29.72 3.28
C ARG A 98 -15.69 -28.63 2.59
N VAL A 99 -14.82 -27.95 3.32
CA VAL A 99 -13.91 -26.95 2.75
C VAL A 99 -13.03 -27.60 1.68
N LYS A 100 -12.89 -26.97 0.50
CA LYS A 100 -12.02 -27.43 -0.59
C LYS A 100 -10.54 -27.43 -0.16
N GLU A 101 -9.79 -28.44 -0.58
CA GLU A 101 -8.44 -28.76 -0.06
C GLU A 101 -7.36 -27.72 -0.39
N ASP A 102 -7.49 -27.00 -1.52
CA ASP A 102 -6.49 -26.04 -2.00
C ASP A 102 -6.93 -24.56 -1.91
N ASN A 103 -8.10 -24.29 -1.34
CA ASN A 103 -8.60 -22.92 -1.22
C ASN A 103 -8.14 -22.28 0.09
N ALA A 104 -7.34 -21.22 -0.02
CA ALA A 104 -7.17 -20.31 1.09
C ALA A 104 -8.51 -19.62 1.36
N LEU A 105 -9.07 -19.86 2.54
CA LEU A 105 -10.35 -19.27 2.95
C LEU A 105 -10.21 -17.75 3.14
N PRO A 106 -11.24 -16.97 2.79
CA PRO A 106 -11.27 -15.54 3.13
C PRO A 106 -11.26 -15.37 4.64
N LEU A 107 -10.33 -14.55 5.14
CA LEU A 107 -10.24 -14.26 6.58
C LEU A 107 -11.49 -13.53 7.08
N GLU A 108 -12.14 -12.76 6.23
CA GLU A 108 -13.35 -11.98 6.50
C GLU A 108 -14.56 -12.84 6.89
N LEU A 109 -14.57 -14.12 6.53
CA LEU A 109 -15.63 -15.05 6.90
C LEU A 109 -15.45 -15.67 8.29
N MET A 110 -14.28 -15.47 8.91
CA MET A 110 -13.93 -16.03 10.20
C MET A 110 -14.47 -15.17 11.36
N PRO A 111 -14.68 -15.75 12.55
CA PRO A 111 -15.00 -14.98 13.76
C PRO A 111 -13.97 -13.87 14.02
N LEU A 112 -14.41 -12.73 14.57
CA LEU A 112 -13.52 -11.58 14.82
C LEU A 112 -12.30 -11.94 15.67
N SER A 113 -12.48 -12.74 16.72
CA SER A 113 -11.39 -13.22 17.58
C SER A 113 -10.36 -14.08 16.83
N PHE A 114 -10.76 -14.75 15.76
CA PHE A 114 -9.86 -15.48 14.86
C PHE A 114 -9.14 -14.54 13.90
N GLN A 115 -9.84 -13.53 13.38
CA GLN A 115 -9.23 -12.50 12.53
C GLN A 115 -8.12 -11.75 13.26
N GLU A 116 -8.36 -11.39 14.53
CA GLU A 116 -7.38 -10.72 15.39
C GLU A 116 -6.13 -11.56 15.61
N ILE A 117 -6.26 -12.83 16.01
CA ILE A 117 -5.09 -13.69 16.24
C ILE A 117 -4.33 -13.99 14.95
N SER A 118 -5.04 -14.21 13.83
CA SER A 118 -4.41 -14.41 12.52
C SER A 118 -3.62 -13.18 12.08
N GLY A 119 -4.22 -11.99 12.23
CA GLY A 119 -3.57 -10.72 11.93
C GLY A 119 -2.35 -10.46 12.80
N GLN A 120 -2.46 -10.69 14.11
CA GLN A 120 -1.36 -10.50 15.06
C GLN A 120 -0.18 -11.43 14.74
N VAL A 121 -0.44 -12.73 14.55
CA VAL A 121 0.61 -13.70 14.21
C VAL A 121 1.28 -13.35 12.89
N LEU A 122 0.49 -12.99 11.87
CA LEU A 122 1.04 -12.59 10.57
C LEU A 122 1.92 -11.34 10.70
N GLU A 123 1.48 -10.33 11.45
CA GLU A 123 2.27 -9.11 11.69
C GLU A 123 3.57 -9.43 12.41
N ASP A 124 3.54 -10.23 13.47
CA ASP A 124 4.72 -10.60 14.26
C ASP A 124 5.76 -11.36 13.42
N LEU A 125 5.31 -12.35 12.64
CA LEU A 125 6.18 -13.11 11.74
C LEU A 125 6.75 -12.22 10.63
N THR A 126 5.93 -11.37 10.02
CA THR A 126 6.36 -10.45 8.96
C THR A 126 7.34 -9.40 9.48
N ASP A 127 7.17 -8.92 10.71
CA ASP A 127 8.09 -7.99 11.36
C ASP A 127 9.43 -8.66 11.65
N ALA A 128 9.42 -9.89 12.18
CA ALA A 128 10.62 -10.65 12.51
C ALA A 128 11.50 -10.94 11.28
N ILE A 129 10.88 -11.40 10.18
CA ILE A 129 11.60 -11.66 8.91
C ILE A 129 12.13 -10.35 8.30
N ARG A 130 11.33 -9.27 8.30
CA ARG A 130 11.77 -7.94 7.83
C ARG A 130 12.97 -7.43 8.59
N ARG A 131 12.91 -7.46 9.93
CA ARG A 131 13.99 -6.98 10.79
C ARG A 131 15.27 -7.76 10.53
N THR A 132 15.18 -9.09 10.41
CA THR A 132 16.34 -9.95 10.15
C THR A 132 16.98 -9.64 8.80
N VAL A 133 16.19 -9.58 7.73
CA VAL A 133 16.70 -9.24 6.38
C VAL A 133 17.28 -7.83 6.34
N TYR A 134 16.67 -6.85 7.01
CA TYR A 134 17.15 -5.48 7.03
C TYR A 134 18.44 -5.32 7.83
N ILE A 135 18.56 -5.99 8.99
CA ILE A 135 19.80 -6.03 9.77
C ILE A 135 20.90 -6.70 8.97
N LEU A 136 20.60 -7.83 8.33
CA LEU A 136 21.56 -8.54 7.48
C LEU A 136 22.05 -7.63 6.35
N ARG A 137 21.14 -7.01 5.59
CA ARG A 137 21.44 -6.03 4.53
C ARG A 137 22.31 -4.89 5.04
N TRP A 138 21.93 -4.29 6.16
CA TRP A 138 22.67 -3.16 6.75
C TRP A 138 24.08 -3.59 7.18
N ARG A 139 24.20 -4.72 7.89
CA ARG A 139 25.47 -5.20 8.44
C ARG A 139 26.44 -5.68 7.37
N SER A 140 25.94 -6.22 6.26
CA SER A 140 26.75 -6.71 5.14
C SER A 140 26.99 -5.67 4.05
N SER A 141 26.34 -4.49 4.13
CA SER A 141 26.32 -3.51 3.04
C SER A 141 25.86 -4.12 1.71
N ALA A 142 25.03 -5.17 1.74
CA ALA A 142 24.57 -5.84 0.53
C ALA A 142 23.69 -4.91 -0.30
N SER A 143 24.03 -4.75 -1.58
CA SER A 143 23.16 -4.11 -2.56
C SER A 143 21.87 -4.91 -2.68
N CYS A 144 20.72 -4.24 -2.59
CA CYS A 144 19.41 -4.89 -2.56
C CYS A 144 18.31 -3.87 -2.90
N VAL A 145 17.18 -4.34 -3.43
CA VAL A 145 16.01 -3.48 -3.66
C VAL A 145 15.44 -2.96 -2.33
N HIS A 146 14.74 -1.83 -2.37
CA HIS A 146 14.29 -1.14 -1.15
C HIS A 146 13.40 -2.03 -0.25
N ASN A 147 12.44 -2.74 -0.88
CA ASN A 147 11.58 -3.72 -0.24
C ASN A 147 11.78 -5.11 -0.89
N PRO A 148 12.74 -5.90 -0.39
CA PRO A 148 13.13 -7.15 -1.05
C PRO A 148 12.22 -8.32 -0.72
N ILE A 149 11.30 -8.18 0.23
CA ILE A 149 10.52 -9.31 0.76
C ILE A 149 9.16 -9.37 0.06
N SER A 150 8.86 -10.54 -0.48
CA SER A 150 7.54 -10.87 -1.01
C SER A 150 6.99 -12.11 -0.29
N THR A 151 5.70 -12.08 0.02
CA THR A 151 4.98 -13.19 0.65
C THR A 151 4.93 -14.41 -0.27
N ARG A 152 5.21 -15.60 0.27
CA ARG A 152 4.92 -16.88 -0.39
C ARG A 152 3.73 -17.57 0.26
N GLU A 153 3.84 -17.87 1.54
CA GLU A 153 2.90 -18.74 2.23
C GLU A 153 2.73 -18.33 3.69
N PHE A 154 1.53 -18.53 4.21
CA PHE A 154 1.22 -18.39 5.62
C PHE A 154 0.48 -19.64 6.07
N LEU A 155 1.11 -20.41 6.96
CA LEU A 155 0.71 -21.76 7.32
C LEU A 155 0.59 -21.91 8.83
N TRP A 156 -0.18 -22.90 9.26
CA TRP A 156 -0.32 -23.31 10.65
C TRP A 156 -0.28 -24.83 10.81
N SER A 157 0.04 -25.28 12.02
CA SER A 157 0.10 -26.70 12.38
C SER A 157 -0.17 -26.92 13.88
N ASP A 158 -0.80 -28.03 14.23
CA ASP A 158 -1.01 -28.47 15.60
C ASP A 158 0.07 -29.41 16.14
N ASP A 159 0.77 -30.10 15.26
CA ASP A 159 1.81 -31.06 15.59
C ASP A 159 3.22 -30.64 15.13
N GLY A 160 3.32 -29.58 14.32
CA GLY A 160 4.57 -29.11 13.69
C GLY A 160 4.99 -29.94 12.47
N ASN A 161 4.26 -30.99 12.11
CA ASN A 161 4.57 -31.91 11.02
C ASN A 161 3.67 -31.68 9.82
N ARG A 162 2.34 -31.62 10.01
CA ARG A 162 1.38 -31.37 8.93
C ARG A 162 0.97 -29.90 8.94
N TRP A 163 1.13 -29.25 7.79
CA TRP A 163 0.89 -27.82 7.63
C TRP A 163 -0.35 -27.55 6.78
N TYR A 164 -1.10 -26.53 7.18
CA TYR A 164 -2.35 -26.10 6.56
C TYR A 164 -2.27 -24.62 6.21
N TYR A 165 -2.89 -24.20 5.11
CA TYR A 165 -2.97 -22.78 4.76
C TYR A 165 -3.81 -22.01 5.78
N MET A 166 -3.30 -20.84 6.18
CA MET A 166 -4.07 -19.88 6.98
C MET A 166 -5.13 -19.19 6.10
N PRO A 167 -6.33 -18.92 6.65
CA PRO A 167 -7.25 -17.98 6.03
C PRO A 167 -6.59 -16.62 5.83
N ARG A 168 -6.80 -15.98 4.67
CA ARG A 168 -6.13 -14.73 4.27
C ARG A 168 -7.12 -13.71 3.74
N LYS A 169 -6.80 -12.42 3.89
CA LYS A 169 -7.58 -11.35 3.26
C LYS A 169 -7.42 -11.43 1.75
N LEU A 170 -8.52 -11.55 1.02
CA LEU A 170 -8.52 -11.43 -0.43
C LEU A 170 -8.58 -9.94 -0.80
N SER A 171 -7.43 -9.35 -1.12
CA SER A 171 -7.39 -8.01 -1.72
C SER A 171 -7.26 -8.15 -3.22
N LEU A 172 -8.33 -7.83 -3.94
CA LEU A 172 -8.37 -7.78 -5.39
C LEU A 172 -8.39 -6.30 -5.80
N ASP A 173 -7.22 -5.73 -6.08
CA ASP A 173 -7.13 -4.34 -6.55
C ASP A 173 -7.14 -4.33 -8.08
N VAL A 174 -8.35 -4.22 -8.66
CA VAL A 174 -8.52 -4.09 -10.11
C VAL A 174 -8.13 -2.68 -10.51
N THR A 175 -6.88 -2.51 -10.96
CA THR A 175 -6.50 -1.28 -11.68
C THR A 175 -6.99 -1.43 -13.11
N VAL A 176 -8.15 -0.85 -13.42
CA VAL A 176 -8.64 -0.76 -14.81
C VAL A 176 -7.74 0.24 -15.54
N SER A 177 -6.78 -0.27 -16.32
CA SER A 177 -6.03 0.58 -17.25
C SER A 177 -6.95 0.96 -18.40
N HIS A 178 -7.53 2.15 -18.35
CA HIS A 178 -8.24 2.70 -19.50
C HIS A 178 -7.21 3.13 -20.53
N GLN A 179 -7.25 2.52 -21.72
CA GLN A 179 -6.58 3.06 -22.89
C GLN A 179 -7.54 4.09 -23.51
N PRO A 180 -7.29 5.41 -23.35
CA PRO A 180 -8.19 6.40 -23.89
C PRO A 180 -8.19 6.29 -25.41
N SER A 181 -9.37 6.25 -26.03
CA SER A 181 -9.48 6.52 -27.46
C SER A 181 -9.26 8.01 -27.69
N ILE A 182 -8.33 8.34 -28.59
CA ILE A 182 -8.05 9.73 -28.94
C ILE A 182 -9.20 10.24 -29.80
N SER A 183 -10.14 10.97 -29.19
CA SER A 183 -11.19 11.69 -29.90
C SER A 183 -10.62 12.92 -30.61
N GLU A 184 -11.32 13.45 -31.62
CA GLU A 184 -10.90 14.70 -32.28
C GLU A 184 -10.79 15.88 -31.30
N ARG A 185 -11.69 15.94 -30.31
CA ARG A 185 -11.64 16.93 -29.24
C ARG A 185 -10.36 16.80 -28.42
N LEU A 186 -10.05 15.59 -27.94
CA LEU A 186 -8.83 15.35 -27.16
C LEU A 186 -7.57 15.63 -27.98
N HIS A 187 -7.55 15.25 -29.26
CA HIS A 187 -6.44 15.56 -30.16
C HIS A 187 -6.24 17.07 -30.29
N LYS A 188 -7.32 17.84 -30.47
CA LYS A 188 -7.25 19.30 -30.53
C LYS A 188 -6.73 19.90 -29.24
N ASP A 189 -7.24 19.47 -28.08
CA ASP A 189 -6.81 19.95 -26.77
C ASP A 189 -5.30 19.70 -26.56
N ILE A 190 -4.80 18.51 -26.94
CA ILE A 190 -3.37 18.18 -26.89
C ILE A 190 -2.55 19.10 -27.81
N VAL A 191 -2.99 19.31 -29.05
CA VAL A 191 -2.29 20.20 -30.00
C VAL A 191 -2.23 21.64 -29.48
N ASP A 192 -3.32 22.14 -28.89
CA ASP A 192 -3.39 23.50 -28.35
C ASP A 192 -2.47 23.64 -27.12
N LEU A 193 -2.42 22.64 -26.23
CA LEU A 193 -1.47 22.60 -25.10
C LEU A 193 -0.01 22.61 -25.56
N LEU A 194 0.33 21.78 -26.55
CA LEU A 194 1.68 21.69 -27.11
C LEU A 194 2.11 23.01 -27.77
N LYS A 195 1.21 23.64 -28.56
CA LYS A 195 1.48 24.96 -29.18
C LYS A 195 1.68 26.06 -28.15
N ALA A 196 0.98 25.98 -27.02
CA ALA A 196 1.13 26.91 -25.90
C ALA A 196 2.36 26.59 -25.02
N GLY A 197 3.13 25.54 -25.34
CA GLY A 197 4.36 25.18 -24.63
C GLY A 197 4.12 24.62 -23.23
N PHE A 198 2.95 24.03 -22.98
CA PHE A 198 2.68 23.36 -21.71
C PHE A 198 3.37 22.00 -21.66
N ASP A 199 4.16 21.81 -20.61
CA ASP A 199 4.57 20.48 -20.14
C ASP A 199 3.57 19.94 -19.13
N GLU A 200 3.67 18.66 -18.85
CA GLU A 200 2.91 18.08 -17.75
C GLU A 200 3.32 18.72 -16.40
N PRO A 201 2.35 19.14 -15.56
CA PRO A 201 2.63 19.68 -14.23
C PRO A 201 3.49 18.72 -13.38
N ILE A 202 4.53 19.24 -12.73
CA ILE A 202 5.45 18.41 -11.93
C ILE A 202 4.74 17.68 -10.78
N GLY A 203 3.69 18.29 -10.22
CA GLY A 203 2.84 17.64 -9.22
C GLY A 203 2.19 16.36 -9.75
N ARG A 204 1.82 16.31 -11.03
CA ARG A 204 1.24 15.12 -11.67
C ARG A 204 2.26 14.01 -11.88
N VAL A 205 3.45 14.38 -12.35
CA VAL A 205 4.56 13.44 -12.55
C VAL A 205 4.92 12.76 -11.22
N LEU A 206 5.11 13.55 -10.16
CA LEU A 206 5.39 13.04 -8.81
C LEU A 206 4.24 12.20 -8.27
N PHE A 207 2.98 12.59 -8.51
CA PHE A 207 1.85 11.78 -8.09
C PHE A 207 1.87 10.39 -8.74
N ARG A 208 2.15 10.28 -10.04
CA ARG A 208 2.21 8.97 -10.70
C ARG A 208 3.35 8.11 -10.18
N GLU A 209 4.50 8.70 -9.88
CA GLU A 209 5.59 8.00 -9.20
C GLU A 209 5.17 7.52 -7.82
N ALA A 210 4.57 8.39 -7.00
CA ALA A 210 4.02 8.00 -5.71
C ALA A 210 3.01 6.85 -5.83
N TRP A 211 2.11 6.93 -6.82
CA TRP A 211 1.10 5.92 -7.07
C TRP A 211 1.73 4.58 -7.46
N SER A 212 2.74 4.55 -8.33
CA SER A 212 3.40 3.30 -8.74
C SER A 212 4.13 2.63 -7.56
N GLN A 213 4.63 3.41 -6.61
CA GLN A 213 5.36 2.94 -5.44
C GLN A 213 4.47 2.47 -4.29
N ARG A 214 3.15 2.69 -4.33
CA ARG A 214 2.25 2.53 -3.16
C ARG A 214 2.25 1.14 -2.52
N TYR A 215 2.40 0.09 -3.33
CA TYR A 215 2.42 -1.30 -2.83
C TYR A 215 3.81 -1.71 -2.33
N GLN A 216 4.84 -1.41 -3.12
CA GLN A 216 6.18 -1.93 -2.87
C GLN A 216 6.94 -1.05 -1.87
N ASN A 217 6.80 0.27 -1.97
CA ASN A 217 7.58 1.25 -1.23
C ASN A 217 6.65 2.32 -0.61
N PRO A 218 5.75 1.96 0.33
CA PRO A 218 4.74 2.85 0.87
C PRO A 218 5.31 4.08 1.60
N ARG A 219 6.51 3.97 2.16
CA ARG A 219 7.25 5.11 2.74
C ARG A 219 7.60 6.14 1.66
N SER A 220 8.27 5.70 0.59
CA SER A 220 8.65 6.58 -0.52
C SER A 220 7.40 7.13 -1.22
N SER A 221 6.38 6.28 -1.42
CA SER A 221 5.09 6.67 -1.97
C SER A 221 4.45 7.82 -1.19
N LEU A 222 4.40 7.74 0.14
CA LEU A 222 3.88 8.83 0.98
C LEU A 222 4.72 10.11 0.83
N VAL A 223 6.05 10.00 0.88
CA VAL A 223 6.94 11.17 0.77
C VAL A 223 6.77 11.86 -0.58
N ILE A 224 6.84 11.10 -1.67
CA ILE A 224 6.70 11.61 -3.04
C ILE A 224 5.29 12.16 -3.26
N GLY A 225 4.25 11.51 -2.73
CA GLY A 225 2.87 12.00 -2.82
C GLY A 225 2.70 13.35 -2.11
N MET A 226 3.28 13.53 -0.93
CA MET A 226 3.26 14.83 -0.25
C MET A 226 4.06 15.89 -1.01
N SER A 227 5.19 15.52 -1.63
CA SER A 227 5.95 16.40 -2.52
C SER A 227 5.16 16.76 -3.80
N ALA A 228 4.33 15.87 -4.30
CA ALA A 228 3.42 16.13 -5.42
C ALA A 228 2.41 17.22 -5.07
N ALA A 229 1.76 17.11 -3.91
CA ALA A 229 0.83 18.12 -3.41
C ALA A 229 1.52 19.48 -3.22
N GLU A 230 2.70 19.50 -2.59
CA GLU A 230 3.47 20.74 -2.39
C GLU A 230 3.85 21.39 -3.72
N SER A 231 4.39 20.61 -4.66
CA SER A 231 4.83 21.12 -5.95
C SER A 231 3.65 21.61 -6.80
N GLY A 232 2.52 20.88 -6.78
CA GLY A 232 1.30 21.29 -7.47
C GLY A 232 0.73 22.61 -6.95
N VAL A 233 0.67 22.79 -5.62
CA VAL A 233 0.22 24.04 -5.01
C VAL A 233 1.16 25.20 -5.37
N LYS A 234 2.47 25.00 -5.25
CA LYS A 234 3.47 26.01 -5.64
C LYS A 234 3.38 26.39 -7.12
N GLN A 235 3.21 25.40 -7.99
CA GLN A 235 3.07 25.60 -9.43
C GLN A 235 1.78 26.37 -9.76
N CYS A 236 0.65 26.02 -9.13
CA CYS A 236 -0.62 26.72 -9.27
C CYS A 236 -0.52 28.21 -8.86
N ILE A 237 0.05 28.48 -7.67
CA ILE A 237 0.26 29.86 -7.21
C ILE A 237 1.17 30.62 -8.17
N SER A 238 2.25 30.01 -8.66
CA SER A 238 3.19 30.64 -9.59
C SER A 238 2.54 30.98 -10.95
N GLN A 239 1.55 30.20 -11.39
CA GLN A 239 0.80 30.46 -12.62
C GLN A 239 -0.26 31.56 -12.45
N LEU A 240 -0.90 31.63 -11.29
CA LEU A 240 -1.98 32.58 -10.99
C LEU A 240 -1.48 33.92 -10.46
N ALA A 241 -0.33 33.94 -9.76
CA ALA A 241 0.33 35.13 -9.27
C ALA A 241 1.81 35.17 -9.69
N PRO A 242 2.13 35.44 -10.97
CA PRO A 242 3.51 35.41 -11.48
C PRO A 242 4.48 36.34 -10.75
N SER A 243 3.99 37.45 -10.17
CA SER A 243 4.81 38.39 -9.39
C SER A 243 5.37 37.78 -8.10
N THR A 244 4.75 36.73 -7.56
CA THR A 244 5.22 36.02 -6.34
C THR A 244 6.02 34.75 -6.67
N LYS A 245 6.18 34.40 -7.95
CA LYS A 245 6.86 33.18 -8.41
C LYS A 245 8.23 32.98 -7.77
N TRP A 246 9.09 34.01 -7.81
CA TRP A 246 10.44 33.93 -7.24
C TRP A 246 10.43 33.60 -5.75
N LEU A 247 9.42 34.07 -5.01
CA LEU A 247 9.29 33.83 -3.57
C LEU A 247 8.84 32.39 -3.31
N ILE A 248 7.86 31.91 -4.08
CA ILE A 248 7.26 30.58 -3.90
C ILE A 248 8.23 29.46 -4.33
N GLU A 249 9.05 29.69 -5.36
CA GLU A 249 10.01 28.70 -5.85
C GLU A 249 11.23 28.54 -4.93
N ASN A 250 11.62 29.59 -4.20
CA ASN A 250 12.84 29.60 -3.40
C ASN A 250 12.62 29.42 -1.90
N LEU A 251 11.38 29.59 -1.40
CA LEU A 251 11.10 29.41 0.02
C LEU A 251 10.62 27.98 0.36
N PRO A 252 10.97 27.49 1.57
CA PRO A 252 10.28 26.37 2.17
C PRO A 252 8.77 26.63 2.19
N SER A 253 7.97 25.65 1.73
CA SER A 253 6.53 25.84 1.71
C SER A 253 5.99 25.91 3.14
N PRO A 254 5.12 26.89 3.46
CA PRO A 254 4.22 26.76 4.61
C PRO A 254 3.44 25.44 4.54
N PRO A 255 2.85 24.97 5.66
CA PRO A 255 2.01 23.79 5.65
C PRO A 255 0.93 23.89 4.57
N ILE A 256 0.84 22.90 3.68
CA ILE A 256 -0.05 22.96 2.52
C ILE A 256 -1.50 23.18 2.94
N SER A 257 -1.95 22.52 4.01
CA SER A 257 -3.29 22.72 4.56
C SER A 257 -3.57 24.18 4.95
N LEU A 258 -2.56 24.94 5.37
CA LEU A 258 -2.69 26.36 5.68
C LEU A 258 -2.89 27.19 4.41
N ILE A 259 -2.11 26.91 3.37
CA ILE A 259 -2.23 27.59 2.06
C ILE A 259 -3.63 27.32 1.48
N LEU A 260 -4.07 26.06 1.47
CA LEU A 260 -5.37 25.67 0.95
C LEU A 260 -6.54 26.35 1.69
N ARG A 261 -6.41 26.58 3.00
CA ARG A 261 -7.46 27.23 3.83
C ARG A 261 -7.44 28.75 3.77
N LYS A 262 -6.26 29.35 3.77
CA LYS A 262 -6.09 30.78 4.07
C LYS A 262 -5.60 31.63 2.90
N TYR A 263 -5.04 31.02 1.87
CA TYR A 263 -4.44 31.78 0.77
C TYR A 263 -5.07 31.44 -0.57
N LEU A 264 -5.27 30.15 -0.87
CA LEU A 264 -5.90 29.73 -2.12
C LEU A 264 -7.30 30.35 -2.34
N PRO A 265 -8.17 30.52 -1.32
CA PRO A 265 -9.47 31.16 -1.49
C PRO A 265 -9.42 32.63 -1.92
N ASP A 266 -8.35 33.34 -1.56
CA ASP A 266 -8.17 34.76 -1.84
C ASP A 266 -7.42 35.01 -3.16
N LEU A 267 -6.96 33.95 -3.82
CA LEU A 267 -6.21 34.03 -5.06
C LEU A 267 -7.15 34.27 -6.24
N GLU A 268 -6.75 35.17 -7.15
CA GLU A 268 -7.47 35.35 -8.41
C GLU A 268 -7.23 34.13 -9.33
N THR A 269 -8.24 33.27 -9.43
CA THR A 269 -8.21 32.07 -10.27
C THR A 269 -8.86 32.32 -11.63
N ARG A 270 -8.47 31.53 -12.64
CA ARG A 270 -9.05 31.62 -14.00
C ARG A 270 -10.45 31.01 -14.08
N LEU A 271 -10.69 29.97 -13.29
CA LEU A 271 -12.00 29.32 -13.14
C LEU A 271 -12.41 29.28 -11.68
N LYS A 272 -13.72 29.18 -11.43
CA LYS A 272 -14.31 29.14 -10.09
C LYS A 272 -15.46 28.17 -10.05
N ILE A 273 -15.61 27.47 -8.94
CA ILE A 273 -16.72 26.57 -8.67
C ILE A 273 -17.81 27.40 -7.99
N LYS A 274 -18.97 27.55 -8.64
CA LYS A 274 -20.10 28.36 -8.13
C LYS A 274 -19.65 29.77 -7.67
N GLY A 275 -18.75 30.39 -8.43
CA GLY A 275 -18.24 31.74 -8.15
C GLY A 275 -17.16 31.85 -7.08
N ARG A 276 -16.70 30.74 -6.46
CA ARG A 276 -15.61 30.74 -5.47
C ARG A 276 -14.54 29.68 -5.75
N VAL A 277 -13.42 29.80 -5.07
CA VAL A 277 -12.40 28.76 -4.97
C VAL A 277 -12.78 27.87 -3.78
N PHE A 278 -12.90 26.56 -4.02
CA PHE A 278 -13.43 25.61 -3.04
C PHE A 278 -12.67 24.29 -3.08
N VAL A 279 -11.99 23.97 -1.98
CA VAL A 279 -11.39 22.65 -1.76
C VAL A 279 -12.19 21.95 -0.66
N PRO A 280 -12.76 20.76 -0.92
CA PRO A 280 -13.48 20.00 0.10
C PRO A 280 -12.67 19.81 1.37
N LYS A 281 -13.32 19.98 2.53
CA LYS A 281 -12.68 19.93 3.84
C LYS A 281 -11.91 18.62 4.06
N TYR A 282 -12.46 17.49 3.61
CA TYR A 282 -11.85 16.18 3.78
C TYR A 282 -10.50 16.05 3.04
N ILE A 283 -10.33 16.71 1.87
CA ILE A 283 -9.07 16.74 1.14
C ILE A 283 -8.03 17.50 1.97
N ILE A 284 -8.42 18.65 2.53
CA ILE A 284 -7.52 19.47 3.36
C ILE A 284 -7.10 18.70 4.61
N ASP A 285 -8.04 18.04 5.27
CA ASP A 285 -7.79 17.25 6.48
C ASP A 285 -6.84 16.06 6.18
N LEU A 286 -7.02 15.36 5.06
CA LEU A 286 -6.15 14.26 4.64
C LEU A 286 -4.75 14.71 4.22
N VAL A 287 -4.61 15.88 3.59
CA VAL A 287 -3.30 16.48 3.28
C VAL A 287 -2.56 16.89 4.56
N GLU A 288 -3.28 17.42 5.54
CA GLU A 288 -2.71 17.74 6.86
C GLU A 288 -2.25 16.47 7.59
N GLU A 289 -3.09 15.43 7.58
CA GLU A 289 -2.75 14.13 8.15
C GLU A 289 -1.54 13.50 7.43
N GLY A 290 -1.52 13.53 6.10
CA GLY A 290 -0.41 13.06 5.28
C GLY A 290 0.90 13.77 5.60
N THR A 291 0.85 15.08 5.90
CA THR A 291 2.03 15.85 6.35
C THR A 291 2.54 15.33 7.69
N LYS A 292 1.65 15.10 8.66
CA LYS A 292 2.02 14.55 9.98
C LYS A 292 2.62 13.14 9.84
N LEU A 293 2.03 12.29 9.01
CA LEU A 293 2.52 10.93 8.76
C LEU A 293 3.87 10.97 8.05
N ARG A 294 4.03 11.79 7.00
CA ARG A 294 5.31 11.97 6.29
C ARG A 294 6.42 12.37 7.25
N ASN A 295 6.18 13.33 8.15
CA ASN A 295 7.18 13.74 9.13
C ASN A 295 7.56 12.61 10.08
N LYS A 296 6.60 11.83 10.60
CA LYS A 296 6.87 10.66 11.44
C LYS A 296 7.67 9.59 10.69
N VAL A 297 7.29 9.29 9.45
CA VAL A 297 7.90 8.22 8.66
C VAL A 297 9.30 8.62 8.15
N ALA A 298 9.48 9.86 7.71
CA ALA A 298 10.74 10.35 7.15
C ALA A 298 11.78 10.70 8.23
N HIS A 299 11.35 11.27 9.37
CA HIS A 299 12.29 11.76 10.39
C HIS A 299 12.40 10.84 11.61
N LEU A 300 11.33 10.14 11.98
CA LEU A 300 11.31 9.29 13.19
C LEU A 300 11.41 7.79 12.87
N GLY A 301 11.58 7.43 11.59
CA GLY A 301 11.68 6.03 11.16
C GLY A 301 10.41 5.21 11.38
N ALA A 302 9.27 5.86 11.64
CA ALA A 302 8.01 5.18 11.92
C ALA A 302 7.60 4.23 10.77
N LYS A 303 6.79 3.21 11.11
CA LYS A 303 6.16 2.34 10.11
C LYS A 303 5.28 3.21 9.18
N PRO A 304 5.33 3.00 7.85
CA PRO A 304 4.43 3.71 6.93
C PRO A 304 2.96 3.36 7.22
N PRO A 305 2.00 4.23 6.84
CA PRO A 305 0.58 3.93 7.01
C PRO A 305 0.19 2.64 6.28
N HIS A 306 -0.85 1.98 6.78
CA HIS A 306 -1.44 0.83 6.10
C HIS A 306 -1.92 1.21 4.69
N PHE A 307 -1.96 0.22 3.79
CA PHE A 307 -2.27 0.40 2.38
C PHE A 307 -3.52 1.25 2.11
N GLU A 308 -4.66 0.90 2.72
CA GLU A 308 -5.92 1.65 2.56
C GLU A 308 -5.78 3.13 2.93
N LYS A 309 -5.07 3.41 4.03
CA LYS A 309 -4.86 4.79 4.47
C LYS A 309 -3.93 5.56 3.53
N LEU A 310 -2.88 4.92 3.04
CA LEU A 310 -2.00 5.50 2.02
C LEU A 310 -2.78 5.79 0.73
N LYS A 311 -3.62 4.84 0.28
CA LYS A 311 -4.48 4.99 -0.91
C LYS A 311 -5.43 6.18 -0.75
N GLU A 312 -6.07 6.31 0.40
CA GLU A 312 -6.96 7.43 0.71
C GLU A 312 -6.25 8.80 0.61
N ILE A 313 -5.06 8.91 1.21
CA ILE A 313 -4.24 10.13 1.15
C ILE A 313 -3.84 10.44 -0.29
N LEU A 314 -3.34 9.45 -1.04
CA LEU A 314 -2.90 9.63 -2.43
C LEU A 314 -4.05 10.02 -3.36
N LEU A 315 -5.22 9.38 -3.24
CA LEU A 315 -6.39 9.75 -4.05
C LEU A 315 -6.87 11.18 -3.76
N SER A 316 -6.77 11.63 -2.50
CA SER A 316 -7.10 13.01 -2.14
C SER A 316 -6.09 14.01 -2.71
N ILE A 317 -4.81 13.64 -2.78
CA ILE A 317 -3.79 14.44 -3.47
C ILE A 317 -4.08 14.50 -4.97
N ASN A 318 -4.50 13.41 -5.60
CA ASN A 318 -4.86 13.41 -7.02
C ASN A 318 -6.03 14.36 -7.33
N ASP A 319 -7.08 14.33 -6.52
CA ASP A 319 -8.23 15.23 -6.65
C ASP A 319 -7.83 16.68 -6.38
N LEU A 320 -6.97 16.92 -5.38
CA LEU A 320 -6.40 18.25 -5.14
C LEU A 320 -5.67 18.77 -6.38
N LEU A 321 -4.81 17.96 -6.99
CA LEU A 321 -4.09 18.35 -8.20
C LEU A 321 -5.08 18.70 -9.33
N TRP A 322 -6.18 17.96 -9.49
CA TRP A 322 -7.18 18.25 -10.56
C TRP A 322 -7.91 19.55 -10.30
N LEU A 323 -8.23 19.84 -9.03
CA LEU A 323 -8.78 21.14 -8.65
C LEU A 323 -7.80 22.29 -8.91
N LEU A 324 -6.50 22.11 -8.63
CA LEU A 324 -5.50 23.13 -8.89
C LEU A 324 -5.36 23.42 -10.40
N ASP A 325 -5.34 22.38 -11.23
CA ASP A 325 -5.30 22.52 -12.69
C ASP A 325 -6.59 23.21 -13.21
N TYR A 326 -7.75 22.86 -12.64
CA TYR A 326 -9.00 23.57 -12.93
C TYR A 326 -8.88 25.07 -12.64
N TYR A 327 -8.40 25.45 -11.45
CA TYR A 327 -8.22 26.87 -11.11
C TYR A 327 -7.21 27.60 -12.00
N CYS A 328 -6.27 26.88 -12.60
CA CYS A 328 -5.35 27.39 -13.61
C CYS A 328 -5.95 27.52 -15.02
N GLY A 329 -7.22 27.15 -15.23
CA GLY A 329 -7.95 27.36 -16.49
C GLY A 329 -8.22 26.10 -17.31
N PHE A 330 -7.90 24.91 -16.81
CA PHE A 330 -8.09 23.66 -17.56
C PHE A 330 -9.46 23.05 -17.25
N GLU A 331 -10.52 23.48 -17.93
CA GLU A 331 -11.91 23.03 -17.64
C GLU A 331 -12.10 21.51 -17.64
N TRP A 332 -11.44 20.81 -18.56
CA TRP A 332 -11.54 19.36 -18.75
C TRP A 332 -11.08 18.54 -17.53
N THR A 333 -10.35 19.13 -16.59
CA THR A 333 -9.85 18.44 -15.41
C THR A 333 -10.95 18.06 -14.43
N MET A 334 -12.10 18.74 -14.48
CA MET A 334 -13.29 18.37 -13.70
C MET A 334 -13.76 16.96 -14.01
N ASP A 335 -13.58 16.51 -15.26
CA ASP A 335 -13.92 15.16 -15.71
C ASP A 335 -13.00 14.08 -15.13
N GLN A 336 -11.91 14.47 -14.47
CA GLN A 336 -10.94 13.55 -13.85
C GLN A 336 -11.05 13.49 -12.32
N ILE A 337 -11.79 14.43 -11.71
CA ILE A 337 -12.03 14.46 -10.27
C ILE A 337 -12.91 13.26 -9.86
N SER A 338 -12.60 12.63 -8.73
CA SER A 338 -13.38 11.50 -8.20
C SER A 338 -14.84 11.86 -7.93
N GLN A 339 -15.72 10.85 -8.01
CA GLN A 339 -17.15 11.03 -7.73
C GLN A 339 -17.41 11.59 -6.33
N LYS A 340 -16.63 11.16 -5.32
CA LYS A 340 -16.73 11.66 -3.95
C LYS A 340 -16.48 13.17 -3.89
N THR A 341 -15.43 13.65 -4.55
CA THR A 341 -15.12 15.09 -4.60
C THR A 341 -16.17 15.88 -5.39
N ARG A 342 -16.69 15.33 -6.50
CA ARG A 342 -17.76 15.98 -7.25
C ARG A 342 -19.03 16.16 -6.42
N GLN A 343 -19.43 15.14 -5.68
CA GLN A 343 -20.58 15.24 -4.78
C GLN A 343 -20.41 16.37 -3.76
N GLU A 344 -19.25 16.47 -3.11
CA GLU A 344 -18.97 17.56 -2.17
C GLU A 344 -19.03 18.94 -2.85
N ILE A 345 -18.51 19.07 -4.08
CA ILE A 345 -18.59 20.30 -4.89
C ILE A 345 -20.06 20.67 -5.18
N ASP A 346 -20.87 19.71 -5.56
CA ASP A 346 -22.28 19.91 -5.91
C ASP A 346 -23.12 20.33 -4.70
N HIS A 347 -22.76 19.91 -3.48
CA HIS A 347 -23.43 20.29 -2.24
C HIS A 347 -22.86 21.55 -1.57
N SER A 348 -21.71 22.05 -2.05
CA SER A 348 -21.06 23.27 -1.55
C SER A 348 -21.74 24.55 -2.06
#